data_AF-A0A939UMU6-F1
#
_entry.id   AF-A0A939UMU6-F1
#
_cell.length_a   1.000
_cell.length_b   1.000
_cell.length_c   1.000
_cell.angle_alpha   90.00
_cell.angle_beta   90.00
_cell.angle_gamma   90.00
#
_symmetry.space_group_name_H-M   'P 1'
#
loop_
_entity.id
_entity.type
_entity.pdbx_description
1 polymer ?
#
loop_
_entity_poly.entity_id
_entity_poly.type
_entity_poly.pdbx_seq_one_letter_code
_entity_poly.pdbx_strand_id
1 'polypeptide(L)'
;QDDRDKVTSTFHAWQQVGKDETYKDIPEFCYSATKKEIAEKGYNLVPSRYIEFVNRDETVDFDTSMKTLQKELGDLFRQEEESKKELLGVFKEMRYEIKL
;
A
#
# COMPACT_ATOMS: atom_id res chain seq x y z
N GLN A 1 20.03 -8.18 17.54
CA GLN A 1 20.92 -7.41 18.43
C GLN A 1 21.16 -6.04 17.78
N ASP A 2 21.60 -6.04 16.53
CA ASP A 2 21.93 -4.87 15.72
C ASP A 2 20.84 -3.79 15.64
N ASP A 3 19.56 -4.17 15.44
CA ASP A 3 18.46 -3.19 15.37
C ASP A 3 18.26 -2.45 16.68
N ARG A 4 18.38 -3.15 17.82
CA ARG A 4 18.24 -2.52 19.14
C ARG A 4 19.37 -1.53 19.37
N ASP A 5 20.58 -1.89 18.97
CA ASP A 5 21.76 -1.05 19.16
C ASP A 5 21.69 0.19 18.25
N LYS A 6 21.16 0.03 17.02
CA LYS A 6 20.86 1.14 16.10
C LYS A 6 19.82 2.10 16.66
N VAL A 7 18.70 1.60 17.18
CA VAL A 7 17.66 2.46 17.79
C VAL A 7 18.20 3.18 19.02
N THR A 8 18.92 2.47 19.89
CA THR A 8 19.47 3.02 21.13
C THR A 8 20.49 4.11 20.87
N SER A 9 21.44 3.88 19.95
CA SER A 9 22.43 4.88 19.55
C SER A 9 21.77 6.12 18.93
N THR A 10 20.77 5.93 18.06
CA THR A 10 20.02 7.04 17.44
C THR A 10 19.29 7.89 18.49
N PHE A 11 18.63 7.24 19.46
CA PHE A 11 17.94 7.93 20.54
C PHE A 11 18.91 8.74 21.42
N HIS A 12 20.05 8.16 21.78
CA HIS A 12 21.05 8.87 22.58
C HIS A 12 21.68 10.04 21.82
N ALA A 13 21.94 9.89 20.52
CA ALA A 13 22.41 11.00 19.68
C ALA A 13 21.39 12.16 19.68
N TRP A 14 20.10 11.86 19.55
CA TRP A 14 19.03 12.86 19.61
C TRP A 14 18.92 13.59 20.95
N GLN A 15 19.20 12.90 22.06
CA GLN A 15 19.06 13.46 23.42
C GLN A 15 20.23 14.39 23.81
N GLN A 16 21.37 14.31 23.14
CA GLN A 16 22.59 15.05 23.49
C GLN A 16 22.50 16.54 23.16
N VAL A 17 23.28 17.34 23.91
CA VAL A 17 23.52 18.75 23.58
C VAL A 17 24.34 18.80 22.29
N GLY A 18 23.89 19.55 21.29
CA GLY A 18 24.48 19.52 19.94
C GLY A 18 23.91 18.44 19.04
N LYS A 19 22.69 17.94 19.32
CA LYS A 19 22.00 16.93 18.49
C LYS A 19 22.02 17.21 16.98
N ASP A 20 22.09 18.48 16.57
CA ASP A 20 22.06 18.85 15.15
C ASP A 20 23.33 18.37 14.40
N GLU A 21 24.40 18.04 15.12
CA GLU A 21 25.63 17.46 14.57
C GLU A 21 25.62 15.92 14.54
N THR A 22 24.93 15.28 15.50
CA THR A 22 25.00 13.82 15.73
C THR A 22 23.73 13.07 15.32
N TYR A 23 22.59 13.75 15.24
CA TYR A 23 21.29 13.20 14.88
C TYR A 23 20.78 13.80 13.58
N LYS A 24 20.11 12.97 12.78
CA LYS A 24 19.40 13.39 11.56
C LYS A 24 18.09 12.64 11.45
N ASP A 25 17.09 13.32 10.90
CA ASP A 25 15.85 12.68 10.49
C ASP A 25 16.14 11.75 9.29
N ILE A 26 15.61 10.54 9.35
CA ILE A 26 15.83 9.50 8.33
C ILE A 26 14.45 8.96 7.93
N PRO A 27 14.09 9.04 6.63
CA PRO A 27 12.87 8.45 6.12
C PRO A 27 12.73 6.97 6.52
N GLU A 28 11.50 6.53 6.78
CA GLU A 28 11.16 5.18 7.26
C GLU A 28 11.78 4.76 8.60
N PHE A 29 12.47 5.66 9.32
CA PHE A 29 13.18 5.32 10.56
C PHE A 29 12.92 6.27 11.73
N CYS A 30 13.26 7.56 11.61
CA CYS A 30 13.15 8.48 12.74
C CYS A 30 12.92 9.93 12.31
N TYR A 31 12.23 10.68 13.16
CA TYR A 31 11.96 12.10 12.96
C TYR A 31 11.84 12.85 14.30
N SER A 32 12.51 13.99 14.43
CA SER A 32 12.47 14.85 15.62
C SER A 32 11.46 16.00 15.46
N ALA A 33 10.20 15.76 15.84
CA ALA A 33 9.17 16.80 15.81
C ALA A 33 9.32 17.85 16.94
N THR A 34 9.05 19.11 16.60
CA THR A 34 8.94 20.22 17.54
C THR A 34 7.57 20.24 18.23
N LYS A 35 7.47 20.88 19.41
CA LYS A 35 6.19 21.05 20.11
C LYS A 35 5.15 21.80 19.28
N LYS A 36 5.57 22.73 18.43
CA LYS A 36 4.70 23.50 17.54
C LYS A 36 4.05 22.59 16.49
N GLU A 37 4.84 21.75 15.83
CA GLU A 37 4.33 20.79 14.83
C GLU A 37 3.38 19.76 15.46
N ILE A 38 3.68 19.33 16.69
CA ILE A 38 2.79 18.42 17.44
C ILE A 38 1.44 19.11 17.72
N ALA A 39 1.45 20.37 18.12
CA ALA A 39 0.23 21.14 18.36
C ALA A 39 -0.59 21.34 17.06
N GLU A 40 0.07 21.67 15.95
CA GLU A 40 -0.58 21.82 14.63
C GLU A 40 -1.24 20.51 14.15
N LYS A 41 -0.66 19.37 14.51
CA LYS A 41 -1.19 18.03 14.21
C LYS A 41 -2.17 17.50 15.27
N GLY A 42 -2.61 18.36 16.20
CA GLY A 42 -3.62 18.03 17.21
C GLY A 42 -3.13 17.02 18.27
N TYR A 43 -1.84 17.07 18.62
CA TYR A 43 -1.19 16.15 19.56
C TYR A 43 -1.26 14.67 19.18
N ASN A 44 -1.54 14.37 17.92
CA ASN A 44 -1.52 13.02 17.39
C ASN A 44 -0.06 12.59 17.14
N LEU A 45 0.43 11.59 17.88
CA LEU A 45 1.82 11.13 17.81
C LEU A 45 2.02 9.89 16.92
N VAL A 46 1.09 9.60 16.01
CA VAL A 46 1.22 8.47 15.08
C VAL A 46 2.43 8.71 14.16
N PRO A 47 3.43 7.82 14.12
CA PRO A 47 4.69 8.04 13.40
C PRO A 47 4.53 8.36 11.90
N SER A 48 3.53 7.76 11.23
CA SER A 48 3.26 8.00 9.80
C SER A 48 2.87 9.44 9.46
N ARG A 49 2.55 10.28 10.46
CA ARG A 49 2.31 11.71 10.27
C ARG A 49 3.59 12.53 10.25
N TYR A 50 4.73 11.97 10.64
CA TYR A 50 5.99 12.69 10.85
C TYR A 50 7.15 12.11 10.06
N ILE A 51 7.24 10.79 9.97
CA ILE A 51 8.33 10.10 9.29
C ILE A 51 7.95 9.97 7.81
N GLU A 52 8.79 10.52 6.94
CA GLU A 52 8.63 10.37 5.50
C GLU A 52 8.69 8.91 5.08
N PHE A 53 7.79 8.51 4.19
CA PHE A 53 7.82 7.20 3.56
C PHE A 53 8.51 7.33 2.21
N VAL A 54 9.56 6.53 1.99
CA VAL A 54 10.20 6.48 0.68
C VAL A 54 9.39 5.53 -0.18
N ASN A 55 8.71 6.06 -1.20
CA ASN A 55 8.08 5.21 -2.19
C ASN A 55 9.17 4.53 -3.03
N ARG A 56 9.47 3.27 -2.72
CA ARG A 56 10.42 2.45 -3.49
C ARG A 56 9.80 1.87 -4.77
N ASP A 57 8.49 2.07 -4.96
CA ASP A 57 7.67 1.51 -6.04
C ASP A 57 7.41 2.51 -7.18
N GLU A 58 8.32 3.45 -7.47
CA GLU A 58 8.27 4.24 -8.73
C GLU A 58 8.51 3.38 -10.00
N THR A 59 8.50 2.05 -9.90
CA THR A 59 8.63 1.12 -11.05
C THR A 59 7.48 0.13 -11.22
N VAL A 60 6.42 0.19 -10.40
CA VAL A 60 5.17 -0.49 -10.76
C VAL A 60 4.46 0.43 -11.75
N ASP A 61 4.64 0.15 -13.04
CA ASP A 61 3.87 0.76 -14.11
C ASP A 61 2.39 0.41 -13.93
N PHE A 62 1.71 1.23 -13.12
CA PHE A 62 0.28 1.10 -12.81
C PHE A 62 -0.56 0.99 -14.08
N ASP A 63 -0.15 1.67 -15.16
CA ASP A 63 -0.85 1.60 -16.45
C ASP A 63 -0.73 0.19 -17.06
N THR A 64 0.46 -0.42 -17.02
CA THR A 64 0.65 -1.81 -17.44
C THR A 64 -0.12 -2.80 -16.58
N SER A 65 -0.09 -2.67 -15.25
CA SER A 65 -0.84 -3.55 -14.35
C SER A 65 -2.35 -3.41 -14.56
N MET A 66 -2.85 -2.18 -14.72
CA MET A 66 -4.27 -1.93 -14.96
C MET A 66 -4.73 -2.46 -16.31
N LYS A 67 -3.93 -2.29 -17.38
CA LYS A 67 -4.21 -2.87 -18.70
C LYS A 67 -4.24 -4.39 -18.69
N THR A 68 -3.34 -5.01 -17.92
CA THR A 68 -3.30 -6.48 -17.76
C THR A 68 -4.56 -6.96 -17.05
N LEU A 69 -4.93 -6.35 -15.93
CA LEU A 69 -6.16 -6.65 -15.20
C LEU A 69 -7.41 -6.44 -16.06
N GLN A 70 -7.46 -5.36 -16.84
CA GLN A 70 -8.59 -5.09 -17.74
C GLN A 70 -8.75 -6.18 -18.80
N LYS A 71 -7.64 -6.68 -19.35
CA LYS A 71 -7.65 -7.78 -20.32
C LYS A 71 -8.14 -9.07 -19.67
N GLU A 72 -7.57 -9.45 -18.53
CA GLU A 72 -7.94 -10.67 -17.80
C GLU A 72 -9.43 -10.66 -17.42
N LEU A 73 -9.92 -9.54 -16.89
CA LEU A 73 -11.32 -9.40 -16.52
C LEU A 73 -12.24 -9.46 -17.74
N GLY A 74 -11.83 -8.87 -18.87
CA GLY A 74 -12.58 -8.95 -20.13
C GLY A 74 -12.65 -10.37 -20.70
N ASP A 75 -11.58 -11.16 -20.54
CA ASP A 75 -11.56 -12.56 -20.95
C ASP A 75 -12.45 -13.41 -20.03
N LEU A 76 -12.46 -13.15 -18.72
CA LEU A 76 -13.37 -13.82 -17.77
C LEU A 76 -14.84 -13.54 -18.08
N PHE A 77 -15.22 -12.31 -18.42
CA PHE A 77 -16.60 -12.01 -18.81
C PHE A 77 -17.02 -12.71 -20.10
N ARG A 78 -16.12 -12.84 -21.08
CA ARG A 78 -16.42 -13.62 -22.30
C ARG A 78 -16.64 -15.10 -21.98
N GLN A 79 -15.81 -15.68 -21.11
CA GLN A 79 -15.97 -17.07 -20.67
C GLN A 79 -17.28 -17.28 -19.88
N GLU A 80 -17.69 -16.30 -19.05
CA GLU A 80 -18.96 -16.34 -18.34
C GLU A 80 -20.15 -16.32 -19.30
N GLU A 81 -20.14 -15.43 -20.30
CA GLU A 81 -21.19 -15.40 -21.32
C GLU A 81 -21.26 -16.69 -22.14
N GLU A 82 -20.12 -17.24 -22.55
CA GLU A 82 -20.05 -18.50 -23.29
C GLU A 82 -20.58 -19.67 -22.45
N SER A 83 -20.08 -19.81 -21.22
CA SER A 83 -20.54 -20.85 -20.29
C SER A 83 -22.04 -20.74 -20.01
N LYS A 84 -22.55 -19.52 -19.87
CA LYS A 84 -23.99 -19.26 -19.67
C LYS A 84 -24.80 -19.67 -20.90
N LYS A 85 -24.34 -19.35 -22.12
CA LYS A 85 -25.00 -19.76 -23.37
C LYS A 85 -25.01 -21.28 -23.52
N GLU A 86 -23.89 -21.94 -23.22
CA GLU A 86 -23.79 -23.40 -23.26
C GLU A 86 -24.77 -24.05 -22.27
N LEU A 87 -24.81 -23.58 -21.03
CA LEU A 87 -25.75 -24.09 -20.02
C LEU A 87 -27.20 -23.93 -20.47
N LEU A 88 -27.59 -22.75 -20.99
CA LEU A 88 -28.94 -22.53 -21.52
C LEU A 88 -29.26 -23.46 -22.70
N GLY A 89 -28.27 -23.73 -23.56
CA GLY A 89 -28.38 -24.70 -24.66
C GLY A 89 -28.67 -26.12 -24.15
N VAL A 90 -27.90 -26.59 -23.16
CA VAL A 90 -28.11 -27.91 -22.54
C VAL A 90 -29.51 -28.03 -21.92
N PHE A 91 -29.95 -27.01 -21.17
CA PHE A 91 -31.30 -27.00 -20.57
C PHE A 91 -32.40 -27.04 -21.64
N LYS A 92 -32.20 -26.36 -22.78
CA LYS A 92 -33.12 -26.39 -23.92
C LYS A 92 -33.19 -27.77 -24.58
N GLU A 93 -32.06 -28.44 -24.79
CA GLU A 93 -32.01 -29.81 -25.33
C GLU A 93 -32.73 -30.81 -24.42
N MET A 94 -32.61 -30.63 -23.11
CA MET A 94 -33.30 -31.44 -22.10
C MET A 94 -34.80 -31.13 -21.98
N ARG A 95 -35.36 -30.23 -22.80
CA ARG A 95 -36.76 -29.74 -22.73
C ARG A 95 -37.11 -28.95 -21.46
N TYR A 96 -36.11 -28.47 -20.72
CA TYR A 96 -36.26 -27.61 -19.53
C TYR A 96 -35.74 -26.19 -19.81
N GLU A 97 -36.17 -25.58 -20.92
CA GLU A 97 -35.68 -24.27 -21.35
C GLU A 97 -35.90 -23.20 -20.26
N ILE A 98 -34.80 -22.54 -19.85
CA ILE A 98 -34.80 -21.45 -18.87
C ILE A 98 -34.87 -20.12 -19.62
N LYS A 99 -35.88 -19.30 -19.33
CA LYS A 99 -36.00 -17.93 -19.85
C LYS A 99 -35.40 -16.95 -18.83
N LEU A 100 -34.36 -16.23 -19.24
CA LEU A 100 -33.73 -15.16 -18.47
C LEU A 100 -34.21 -13.79 -18.95
#